data_AF-A0A1E3WRA8-F1
#
_entry.id   AF-A0A1E3WRA8-F1
#
_cell.length_a   1.000
_cell.length_b   1.000
_cell.length_c   1.000
_cell.angle_alpha   90.00
_cell.angle_beta   90.00
_cell.angle_gamma   90.00
#
_symmetry.space_group_name_H-M   'P 1'
#
loop_
_entity.id
_entity.type
_entity.pdbx_description
1 polymer ?
#
loop_
_entity_poly.entity_id
_entity_poly.type
_entity_poly.pdbx_seq_one_letter_code
_entity_poly.pdbx_strand_id
1 'polypeptide(L)'
;MKNKINQACGDKPNCVSTLDQREKFHIAPYPLKAGVTLAQVEQVALKLPGAKTAVTEGDYLRIECTSKIMRFVDDLEIQIKDGQLMVRSESRVGYSDFGVNRKRAEQLRNYLNDAGLLGVE
;
A
#
# COMPACT_ATOMS: atom_id res chain seq x y z
N MET A 1 4.78 15.52 -4.24
CA MET A 1 4.79 14.37 -5.18
C MET A 1 3.40 14.21 -5.76
N LYS A 2 3.28 13.93 -7.05
CA LYS A 2 2.00 13.59 -7.68
C LYS A 2 1.58 12.17 -7.23
N ASN A 3 0.29 11.97 -6.97
CA ASN A 3 -0.30 10.65 -6.73
C ASN A 3 -0.02 9.70 -7.91
N LYS A 4 0.44 8.46 -7.62
CA LYS A 4 0.78 7.40 -8.57
C LYS A 4 -0.07 6.14 -8.38
N ILE A 5 -1.13 6.16 -7.56
CA ILE A 5 -2.00 4.99 -7.30
C ILE A 5 -2.56 4.37 -8.58
N ASN A 6 -2.81 5.19 -9.61
CA ASN A 6 -3.34 4.77 -10.91
C ASN A 6 -2.25 4.46 -11.96
N GLN A 7 -1.00 4.26 -11.53
CA GLN A 7 0.13 3.96 -12.41
C GLN A 7 0.67 2.56 -12.11
N ALA A 8 1.06 1.84 -13.17
CA ALA A 8 1.86 0.61 -13.04
C ALA A 8 3.22 0.91 -12.41
N CYS A 9 3.90 -0.10 -11.87
CA CYS A 9 5.24 0.07 -11.35
C CYS A 9 6.23 0.43 -12.48
N GLY A 10 7.30 1.16 -12.13
CA GLY A 10 8.44 1.26 -13.04
C GLY A 10 9.15 -0.10 -13.16
N ASP A 11 10.26 -0.15 -13.90
CA ASP A 11 11.00 -1.40 -14.12
C ASP A 11 11.94 -1.76 -12.95
N LYS A 12 12.11 -0.84 -12.00
CA LYS A 12 12.91 -1.08 -10.79
C LYS A 12 12.20 -2.07 -9.87
N PRO A 13 12.89 -3.10 -9.33
CA PRO A 13 12.32 -4.08 -8.41
C PRO A 13 12.12 -3.52 -7.00
N ASN A 14 11.54 -2.33 -6.87
CA ASN A 14 11.30 -1.63 -5.60
C ASN A 14 9.87 -1.07 -5.52
N CYS A 15 8.96 -1.64 -6.32
CA CYS A 15 7.57 -1.23 -6.40
C CYS A 15 6.68 -2.47 -6.51
N VAL A 16 5.52 -2.43 -5.85
CA VAL A 16 4.40 -3.34 -6.12
C VAL A 16 3.09 -2.56 -6.21
N SER A 17 2.15 -3.06 -7.01
CA SER A 17 0.83 -2.46 -7.18
C SER A 17 -0.23 -3.49 -7.50
N THR A 18 -1.44 -3.25 -6.98
CA THR A 18 -2.67 -3.97 -7.37
C THR A 18 -3.04 -3.79 -8.84
N LEU A 19 -2.60 -2.70 -9.49
CA LEU A 19 -2.85 -2.43 -10.91
C LEU A 19 -1.83 -3.06 -11.87
N ASP A 20 -0.66 -3.48 -11.38
CA ASP A 20 0.36 -4.03 -12.26
C ASP A 20 -0.03 -5.46 -12.68
N GLN A 21 0.12 -5.79 -13.96
CA GLN A 21 -0.22 -7.12 -14.49
C GLN A 21 0.99 -8.05 -14.56
N ARG A 22 2.20 -7.52 -14.36
CA ARG A 22 3.44 -8.31 -14.38
C ARG A 22 3.61 -8.93 -13.00
N GLU A 23 3.68 -10.26 -12.93
CA GLU A 23 3.75 -11.05 -11.68
C GLU A 23 4.71 -10.47 -10.64
N LYS A 24 5.92 -10.08 -11.06
CA LYS A 24 6.96 -9.50 -10.21
C LYS A 24 6.52 -8.24 -9.45
N PHE A 25 5.66 -7.43 -10.04
CA PHE A 25 5.19 -6.16 -9.50
C PHE A 25 3.74 -6.24 -8.99
N HIS A 26 3.02 -7.29 -9.36
CA HIS A 26 1.64 -7.49 -8.96
C HIS A 26 1.52 -7.90 -7.49
N ILE A 27 0.51 -7.37 -6.80
CA ILE A 27 0.00 -7.87 -5.51
C ILE A 27 -1.49 -8.10 -5.63
N ALA A 28 -1.99 -9.12 -4.92
CA ALA A 28 -3.39 -9.50 -4.98
C ALA A 28 -4.33 -8.31 -4.65
N PRO A 29 -5.57 -8.29 -5.19
CA PRO A 29 -6.59 -7.31 -4.85
C PRO A 29 -7.02 -7.39 -3.38
N TYR A 30 -7.50 -6.28 -2.82
CA TYR A 30 -7.98 -6.20 -1.43
C TYR A 30 -9.50 -5.96 -1.46
N PRO A 31 -10.34 -7.00 -1.54
CA PRO A 31 -11.78 -6.82 -1.46
C PRO A 31 -12.14 -6.28 -0.07
N LEU A 32 -12.87 -5.17 -0.02
CA LEU A 32 -13.31 -4.60 1.24
C LEU A 32 -14.72 -5.08 1.57
N LYS A 33 -15.02 -5.24 2.86
CA LYS A 33 -16.41 -5.39 3.31
C LYS A 33 -17.19 -4.11 3.04
N ALA A 34 -18.50 -4.26 2.85
CA ALA A 34 -19.40 -3.12 2.72
C ALA A 34 -19.29 -2.17 3.92
N GLY A 35 -19.24 -0.87 3.66
CA GLY A 35 -19.17 0.17 4.69
C GLY A 35 -17.77 0.42 5.28
N VAL A 36 -16.74 -0.30 4.84
CA VAL A 36 -15.36 0.02 5.22
C VAL A 36 -14.98 1.40 4.70
N THR A 37 -14.47 2.25 5.59
CA THR A 37 -14.06 3.62 5.31
C THR A 37 -12.54 3.74 5.19
N LEU A 38 -12.09 4.78 4.49
CA LEU A 38 -10.66 5.09 4.38
C LEU A 38 -10.02 5.33 5.76
N ALA A 39 -10.76 5.94 6.69
CA ALA A 39 -10.27 6.19 8.05
C ALA A 39 -9.99 4.89 8.83
N GLN A 40 -10.82 3.85 8.67
CA GLN A 40 -10.55 2.54 9.28
C GLN A 40 -9.32 1.89 8.66
N VAL A 41 -9.16 1.99 7.34
CA VAL A 41 -7.98 1.49 6.64
C VAL A 41 -6.72 2.23 7.10
N GLU A 42 -6.78 3.55 7.23
CA GLU A 42 -5.67 4.38 7.72
C GLU A 42 -5.23 3.96 9.12
N GLN A 43 -6.16 3.80 10.07
CA GLN A 43 -5.85 3.35 11.42
C GLN A 43 -5.12 2.00 11.45
N VAL A 44 -5.48 1.09 10.55
CA VAL A 44 -4.82 -0.21 10.41
C VAL A 44 -3.44 -0.06 9.76
N ALA A 45 -3.34 0.72 8.68
CA ALA A 45 -2.09 0.93 7.96
C ALA A 45 -1.04 1.66 8.80
N LEU A 46 -1.45 2.54 9.71
CA LEU A 46 -0.56 3.22 10.66
C LEU A 46 0.08 2.27 11.70
N LYS A 47 -0.37 1.02 11.80
CA LYS A 47 0.31 -0.02 12.61
C LYS A 47 1.54 -0.61 11.92
N LEU A 48 1.76 -0.32 10.63
CA LEU A 48 2.95 -0.76 9.92
C LEU A 48 4.21 -0.10 10.51
N PRO A 49 5.36 -0.80 10.52
CA PRO A 49 6.59 -0.24 11.05
C PRO A 49 7.01 1.06 10.35
N GLY A 50 7.16 2.13 11.12
CA GLY A 50 7.63 3.43 10.62
C GLY A 50 6.60 4.15 9.74
N ALA A 51 5.33 3.76 9.80
CA ALA A 51 4.24 4.39 9.05
C ALA A 51 3.84 5.75 9.64
N LYS A 52 3.61 6.73 8.75
CA LYS A 52 3.07 8.03 9.08
C LYS A 52 2.21 8.55 7.92
N THR A 53 1.00 9.00 8.20
CA THR A 53 0.17 9.67 7.20
C THR A 53 0.86 10.94 6.72
N ALA A 54 1.00 11.05 5.40
CA ALA A 54 1.59 12.21 4.75
C ALA A 54 0.56 13.04 3.97
N VAL A 55 -0.46 12.39 3.37
CA VAL A 55 -1.54 13.04 2.61
C VAL A 55 -2.83 12.26 2.78
N THR A 56 -3.94 12.95 3.00
CA THR A 56 -5.31 12.41 2.96
C THR A 56 -6.16 13.32 2.08
N GLU A 57 -6.70 12.80 0.98
CA GLU A 57 -7.45 13.57 -0.03
C GLU A 57 -8.59 12.71 -0.58
N GLY A 58 -9.84 12.99 -0.16
CA GLY A 58 -11.01 12.21 -0.58
C GLY A 58 -10.87 10.73 -0.22
N ASP A 59 -10.97 9.85 -1.21
CA ASP A 59 -10.81 8.40 -1.05
C ASP A 59 -9.34 7.92 -1.14
N TYR A 60 -8.39 8.84 -1.16
CA TYR A 60 -6.96 8.55 -1.29
C TYR A 60 -6.16 8.91 -0.03
N LEU A 61 -5.19 8.07 0.27
CA LEU A 61 -4.25 8.20 1.38
C LEU A 61 -2.83 7.88 0.90
N ARG A 62 -1.86 8.69 1.31
CA ARG A 62 -0.43 8.36 1.22
C ARG A 62 0.19 8.28 2.59
N ILE A 63 0.79 7.13 2.87
CA ILE A 63 1.55 6.85 4.09
C ILE A 63 3.03 6.75 3.72
N GLU A 64 3.87 7.44 4.47
CA GLU A 64 5.31 7.27 4.43
C GLU A 64 5.72 6.16 5.37
N CYS A 65 6.47 5.18 4.89
CA CYS A 65 7.01 4.09 5.68
C CYS A 65 8.53 4.19 5.74
N THR A 66 9.09 4.43 6.93
CA THR A 66 10.54 4.55 7.11
C THR A 66 11.16 3.25 7.62
N SER A 67 12.10 2.68 6.87
CA SER A 67 12.82 1.47 7.29
C SER A 67 13.72 1.73 8.51
N LYS A 68 13.78 0.77 9.45
CA LYS A 68 14.49 0.95 10.73
C LYS A 68 16.02 1.05 10.59
N ILE A 69 16.60 0.26 9.69
CA ILE A 69 18.06 0.12 9.56
C ILE A 69 18.62 1.19 8.63
N MET A 70 18.15 1.21 7.38
CA MET A 70 18.70 2.09 6.34
C MET A 70 18.01 3.46 6.26
N ARG A 71 16.92 3.67 7.01
CA ARG A 71 16.12 4.90 7.01
C ARG A 71 15.58 5.33 5.63
N PHE A 72 15.52 4.41 4.68
CA PHE A 72 14.82 4.64 3.41
C PHE A 72 13.34 4.89 3.67
N VAL A 73 12.82 5.89 2.94
CA VAL A 73 11.41 6.28 2.96
C VAL A 73 10.75 5.72 1.71
N ASP A 74 9.76 4.87 1.94
CA ASP A 74 8.87 4.33 0.92
C ASP A 74 7.51 5.03 1.00
N ASP A 75 6.85 5.21 -0.13
CA ASP A 75 5.46 5.65 -0.19
C ASP A 75 4.54 4.42 -0.32
N LEU A 76 3.57 4.34 0.58
CA LEU A 76 2.43 3.43 0.53
C LEU A 76 1.20 4.27 0.16
N GLU A 77 0.76 4.14 -1.07
CA GLU A 77 -0.41 4.80 -1.63
C GLU A 77 -1.60 3.85 -1.58
N ILE A 78 -2.74 4.36 -1.10
CA ILE A 78 -3.96 3.61 -0.86
C ILE A 78 -5.13 4.40 -1.41
N GLN A 79 -6.06 3.74 -2.10
CA GLN A 79 -7.31 4.35 -2.53
C GLN A 79 -8.47 3.35 -2.43
N ILE A 80 -9.62 3.78 -1.91
CA ILE A 80 -10.85 2.98 -2.04
C ILE A 80 -11.47 3.27 -3.40
N LYS A 81 -11.75 2.23 -4.17
CA LYS A 81 -12.41 2.33 -5.48
C LYS A 81 -13.26 1.08 -5.74
N ASP A 82 -14.53 1.27 -6.07
CA ASP A 82 -15.46 0.19 -6.46
C ASP A 82 -15.52 -0.99 -5.45
N GLY A 83 -15.47 -0.67 -4.14
CA GLY A 83 -15.47 -1.69 -3.07
C GLY A 83 -14.15 -2.44 -2.89
N GLN A 84 -13.09 -2.01 -3.58
CA GLN A 84 -11.73 -2.55 -3.45
C GLN A 84 -10.79 -1.52 -2.85
N LEU A 85 -9.75 -2.01 -2.17
CA LEU A 85 -8.60 -1.18 -1.80
C LEU A 85 -7.51 -1.31 -2.85
N MET A 86 -7.32 -0.25 -3.61
CA MET A 86 -6.18 -0.09 -4.50
C MET A 86 -4.95 0.21 -3.65
N VAL A 87 -3.87 -0.54 -3.87
CA VAL A 87 -2.61 -0.39 -3.13
C VAL A 87 -1.44 -0.30 -4.09
N ARG A 88 -0.53 0.64 -3.83
CA ARG A 88 0.82 0.74 -4.42
C ARG A 88 1.83 1.00 -3.30
N SER A 89 2.92 0.24 -3.25
CA SER A 89 4.04 0.48 -2.32
C SER A 89 5.33 0.61 -3.11
N GLU A 90 6.06 1.72 -2.95
CA GLU A 90 7.25 2.00 -3.74
C GLU A 90 8.32 2.79 -2.96
N SER A 91 9.58 2.44 -3.16
CA SER A 91 10.71 3.23 -2.64
C SER A 91 10.94 4.50 -3.45
N ARG A 92 11.17 5.63 -2.78
CA ARG A 92 11.48 6.92 -3.43
C ARG A 92 12.82 6.91 -4.19
N VAL A 93 13.78 6.18 -3.64
CA VAL A 93 15.17 6.14 -4.10
C VAL A 93 15.70 4.71 -4.07
N GLY A 94 16.86 4.48 -4.68
CA GLY A 94 17.46 3.17 -4.81
C GLY A 94 16.98 2.40 -6.05
N TYR A 95 17.63 1.27 -6.30
CA TYR A 95 17.29 0.37 -7.40
C TYR A 95 16.40 -0.79 -6.95
N SER A 96 16.74 -1.41 -5.82
CA SER A 96 16.04 -2.55 -5.24
C SER A 96 15.78 -2.30 -3.76
N ASP A 97 14.67 -2.84 -3.27
CA ASP A 97 14.27 -2.81 -1.86
C ASP A 97 14.38 -4.18 -1.18
N PHE A 98 14.92 -5.19 -1.87
CA PHE A 98 14.96 -6.59 -1.41
C PHE A 98 13.58 -7.15 -1.00
N GLY A 99 12.52 -6.73 -1.69
CA GLY A 99 11.15 -7.17 -1.47
C GLY A 99 10.44 -6.50 -0.29
N VAL A 100 11.00 -5.44 0.28
CA VAL A 100 10.42 -4.72 1.43
C VAL A 100 9.01 -4.19 1.11
N ASN A 101 8.79 -3.61 -0.07
CA ASN A 101 7.47 -3.09 -0.47
C ASN A 101 6.43 -4.19 -0.63
N ARG A 102 6.81 -5.36 -1.15
CA ARG A 102 5.92 -6.53 -1.21
C ARG A 102 5.54 -7.03 0.18
N LYS A 103 6.53 -7.23 1.06
CA LYS A 103 6.31 -7.64 2.46
C LYS A 103 5.41 -6.66 3.19
N ARG A 104 5.55 -5.35 2.92
CA ARG A 104 4.68 -4.32 3.50
C ARG A 104 3.23 -4.45 3.03
N ALA A 105 3.01 -4.65 1.74
CA ALA A 105 1.67 -4.85 1.19
C ALA A 105 1.00 -6.12 1.77
N GLU A 106 1.76 -7.20 1.93
CA GLU A 106 1.30 -8.44 2.57
C GLU A 106 0.99 -8.24 4.06
N GLN A 107 1.83 -7.50 4.80
CA GLN A 107 1.56 -7.13 6.19
C GLN A 107 0.29 -6.29 6.33
N LEU A 108 0.10 -5.31 5.44
CA LEU A 108 -1.13 -4.53 5.39
C LEU A 108 -2.35 -5.43 5.21
N ARG A 109 -2.28 -6.40 4.28
CA ARG A 109 -3.36 -7.38 4.06
C ARG A 109 -3.70 -8.13 5.34
N ASN A 110 -2.69 -8.66 6.02
CA ASN A 110 -2.89 -9.41 7.26
C ASN A 110 -3.56 -8.53 8.32
N TYR A 111 -3.08 -7.29 8.51
CA TYR A 111 -3.68 -6.39 9.49
C TYR A 111 -5.11 -5.99 9.16
N LEU A 112 -5.43 -5.79 7.87
CA LEU A 112 -6.80 -5.51 7.43
C LEU A 112 -7.72 -6.74 7.64
N ASN A 113 -7.20 -7.94 7.39
CA ASN A 113 -7.92 -9.18 7.64
C ASN A 113 -8.19 -9.38 9.14
N ASP A 114 -7.17 -9.21 9.99
CA ASP A 114 -7.28 -9.35 11.44
C ASP A 114 -8.23 -8.30 12.06
N ALA A 115 -8.27 -7.10 11.46
CA ALA A 115 -9.24 -6.05 11.80
C ALA A 115 -10.64 -6.31 11.22
N GLY A 116 -10.83 -7.39 10.46
CA GLY A 116 -12.10 -7.78 9.88
C GLY A 116 -12.58 -6.86 8.75
N LEU A 117 -11.69 -6.12 8.10
CA LEU A 117 -12.02 -5.15 7.04
C LEU A 117 -12.05 -5.77 5.64
N LEU A 118 -11.34 -6.89 5.43
CA LEU A 118 -11.34 -7.58 4.14
C LEU A 118 -12.57 -8.49 3.99
N GLY A 119 -13.16 -8.49 2.80
CA GLY A 119 -14.19 -9.44 2.40
C GLY A 119 -13.60 -10.80 2.03
N VAL A 120 -14.47 -11.80 1.84
CA VAL A 120 -14.10 -13.02 1.11
C VAL A 120 -14.01 -12.69 -0.38
N GLU A 121 -12.99 -13.23 -1.05
CA GLU A 121 -12.91 -13.21 -2.52
C GLU A 121 -14.08 -13.97 -3.16
#